data_AF-A0A521EKY3-F1
#
_entry.id   AF-A0A521EKY3-F1
#
_cell.length_a   1.000
_cell.length_b   1.000
_cell.length_c   1.000
_cell.angle_alpha   90.00
_cell.angle_beta   90.00
_cell.angle_gamma   90.00
#
_symmetry.space_group_name_H-M   'P 1'
#
loop_
_entity.id
_entity.type
_entity.pdbx_description
1 polymer ?
#
loop_
_entity_poly.entity_id
_entity_poly.type
_entity_poly.pdbx_seq_one_letter_code
_entity_poly.pdbx_strand_id
1 'polypeptide(L)' 'MPRLRLRDDDGSKTSGNAHRDAWSLAEGLFAGIRNVVSHTVAENQADEQRALEQLAAVNVLARWVDDARVVSAP' A
#
# COMPACT_ATOMS: atom_id res chain seq x y z
N MET A 1 -20.51 -6.31 6.51
CA MET A 1 -19.64 -5.15 6.87
C MET A 1 -18.90 -4.64 5.64
N PRO A 2 -18.67 -3.33 5.46
CA PRO A 2 -17.99 -2.80 4.28
C PRO A 2 -16.52 -3.25 4.21
N ARG A 3 -16.05 -3.65 3.03
CA ARG A 3 -14.66 -4.05 2.74
C ARG A 3 -14.18 -3.41 1.43
N LEU A 4 -12.88 -3.15 1.32
CA LEU A 4 -12.27 -2.73 0.06
C LEU A 4 -12.00 -3.94 -0.84
N ARG A 5 -12.34 -3.83 -2.11
CA ARG A 5 -12.10 -4.80 -3.18
C ARG A 5 -11.16 -4.19 -4.22
N LEU A 6 -9.92 -4.69 -4.29
CA LEU A 6 -8.88 -4.15 -5.18
C LEU A 6 -9.08 -4.54 -6.64
N ARG A 7 -9.69 -5.70 -6.86
CA ARG A 7 -9.98 -6.22 -8.20
C ARG A 7 -11.24 -7.05 -8.16
N ASP A 8 -12.05 -6.94 -9.20
CA ASP A 8 -13.20 -7.82 -9.38
C ASP A 8 -12.74 -9.27 -9.54
N ASP A 9 -13.56 -10.20 -9.06
CA ASP A 9 -13.27 -11.60 -9.29
C ASP A 9 -13.60 -11.98 -10.74
N ASP A 10 -12.57 -12.01 -11.58
CA ASP A 10 -12.66 -12.50 -12.96
C ASP A 10 -12.36 -14.01 -13.07
N GLY A 11 -12.26 -14.71 -11.93
CA GLY A 11 -11.91 -16.13 -11.86
C GLY A 11 -10.43 -16.44 -12.15
N SER A 12 -9.60 -15.41 -12.36
CA SER A 12 -8.17 -15.59 -12.61
C SER A 12 -7.37 -15.84 -11.33
N LYS A 13 -6.20 -16.48 -11.46
CA LYS A 13 -5.25 -16.59 -10.33
C LYS A 13 -4.79 -15.22 -9.84
N THR A 14 -4.77 -14.23 -10.74
CA THR A 14 -4.39 -12.85 -10.44
C THR A 14 -5.43 -12.15 -9.57
N SER A 15 -6.74 -12.34 -9.84
CA SER A 15 -7.80 -11.79 -8.96
C SER A 15 -7.76 -12.41 -7.57
N GLY A 16 -7.47 -13.71 -7.48
CA GLY A 16 -7.37 -14.42 -6.20
C GLY A 16 -6.22 -13.95 -5.31
N ASN A 17 -5.09 -13.56 -5.90
CA ASN A 17 -3.89 -13.16 -5.14
C ASN A 17 -3.79 -11.64 -4.89
N ALA A 18 -4.48 -10.80 -5.68
CA ALA A 18 -4.34 -9.34 -5.62
C ALA A 18 -4.46 -8.75 -4.20
N HIS A 19 -5.38 -9.28 -3.39
CA HIS A 19 -5.54 -8.86 -1.99
C HIS A 19 -4.37 -9.23 -1.10
N ARG A 20 -3.82 -10.44 -1.26
CA ARG A 20 -2.67 -10.92 -0.51
C ARG A 20 -1.42 -10.12 -0.88
N ASP A 21 -1.22 -9.90 -2.17
CA ASP A 21 -0.04 -9.21 -2.68
C ASP A 21 -0.03 -7.74 -2.24
N ALA A 22 -1.19 -7.08 -2.27
CA ALA A 22 -1.32 -5.72 -1.73
C ALA A 22 -1.08 -5.65 -0.22
N TRP A 23 -1.52 -6.66 0.54
CA TRP A 23 -1.24 -6.74 1.96
C TRP A 23 0.27 -6.86 2.23
N SER A 24 0.96 -7.76 1.51
CA SER A 24 2.41 -7.93 1.66
C SER A 24 3.19 -6.67 1.29
N LEU A 25 2.79 -5.94 0.24
CA LEU A 25 3.38 -4.65 -0.09
C LEU A 25 3.16 -3.61 1.02
N ALA A 26 1.93 -3.54 1.56
CA ALA A 26 1.59 -2.61 2.63
C ALA A 26 2.42 -2.84 3.90
N GLU A 27 2.60 -4.09 4.30
CA GLU A 27 3.45 -4.45 5.45
C GLU A 27 4.90 -4.00 5.23
N GLY A 28 5.45 -4.25 4.04
CA GLY A 28 6.81 -3.83 3.70
C GLY A 28 7.00 -2.31 3.71
N LEU A 29 6.08 -1.57 3.10
CA LEU A 29 6.11 -0.10 3.09
C LEU A 29 5.94 0.48 4.50
N PHE A 30 5.09 -0.12 5.32
CA PHE A 30 4.89 0.32 6.70
C PHE A 30 6.15 0.11 7.55
N ALA A 31 6.73 -1.09 7.51
CA ALA A 31 7.90 -1.42 8.30
C ALA A 31 9.17 -0.70 7.83
N GLY A 32 9.39 -0.64 6.52
CA GLY A 32 10.64 -0.14 5.94
C GLY A 32 10.69 1.37 5.69
N ILE A 33 9.53 2.01 5.45
CA ILE A 33 9.48 3.45 5.14
C ILE A 33 8.79 4.19 6.27
N ARG A 34 7.49 3.94 6.49
CA ARG A 34 6.68 4.75 7.41
C ARG A 34 7.23 4.69 8.83
N ASN A 35 7.52 3.50 9.36
CA ASN A 35 8.00 3.33 10.72
C ASN A 35 9.38 3.93 10.92
N VAL A 36 10.30 3.71 9.98
CA VAL A 36 11.64 4.32 10.01
C VAL A 36 11.51 5.84 10.06
N VAL A 37 10.79 6.44 9.10
CA VAL A 37 10.54 7.88 9.07
C VAL A 37 9.97 8.34 10.41
N SER A 38 8.92 7.70 10.93
CA SER A 38 8.25 8.11 12.17
C SER A 38 9.18 8.13 13.40
N HIS A 39 10.17 7.24 13.44
CA HIS A 39 11.12 7.16 14.55
C HIS A 39 12.39 7.99 14.34
N THR A 40 12.75 8.31 13.09
CA THR A 40 14.00 9.02 12.76
C THR A 40 13.81 10.47 12.33
N VAL A 41 12.59 11.04 12.33
CA VAL A 41 12.32 12.42 11.89
C VAL A 41 13.24 13.46 12.56
N ALA A 42 13.67 13.22 13.80
CA ALA A 42 14.55 14.12 14.54
C ALA A 42 16.04 14.01 14.15
N GLU A 43 16.47 12.90 13.54
CA GLU A 43 17.90 12.58 13.34
C GLU A 43 18.30 12.37 11.88
N ASN A 44 17.37 12.01 10.98
CA ASN A 44 17.66 11.72 9.58
C ASN A 44 16.50 12.14 8.67
N GLN A 45 16.49 13.41 8.26
CA GLN A 45 15.71 13.81 7.08
C GLN A 45 16.37 13.17 5.85
N ALA A 46 15.61 12.37 5.11
CA ALA A 46 16.04 11.90 3.81
C ALA A 46 16.37 13.11 2.92
N ASP A 47 17.41 12.99 2.09
CA ASP A 47 17.58 13.95 1.01
C ASP A 47 16.35 13.94 0.08
N GLU A 48 16.17 15.02 -0.68
CA GLU A 48 14.99 15.22 -1.52
C GLU A 48 14.73 14.02 -2.44
N GLN A 49 15.78 13.48 -3.07
CA GLN A 49 15.66 12.36 -3.99
C GLN A 49 15.12 11.11 -3.28
N ARG A 50 15.70 10.74 -2.13
CA ARG A 50 15.25 9.61 -1.33
C ARG A 50 13.83 9.81 -0.80
N ALA A 51 13.48 11.04 -0.40
CA ALA A 51 12.14 11.36 0.04
C ALA A 51 11.11 11.16 -1.09
N LEU A 52 11.44 11.59 -2.32
CA LEU A 52 10.60 11.39 -3.49
C LEU A 52 10.45 9.91 -3.86
N GLU A 53 11.50 9.11 -3.75
CA GLU A 53 11.45 7.66 -3.98
C GLU A 53 10.55 6.95 -2.96
N GLN A 54 10.68 7.29 -1.68
CA GLN A 54 9.83 6.77 -0.62
C GLN A 54 8.36 7.16 -0.83
N LEU A 55 8.12 8.43 -1.19
CA LEU A 55 6.78 8.93 -1.52
C LEU A 55 6.19 8.19 -2.72
N ALA A 56 6.97 7.99 -3.78
CA ALA A 56 6.54 7.27 -4.97
C ALA A 56 6.13 5.83 -4.63
N ALA A 57 6.91 5.13 -3.80
CA ALA A 57 6.61 3.77 -3.37
C ALA A 57 5.28 3.69 -2.58
N VAL A 58 5.05 4.63 -1.65
CA VAL A 58 3.79 4.71 -0.90
C VAL A 58 2.62 5.10 -1.82
N ASN A 59 2.84 6.00 -2.78
CA ASN A 59 1.82 6.43 -3.73
C ASN A 59 1.31 5.29 -4.63
N VAL A 60 2.15 4.30 -4.95
CA VAL A 60 1.70 3.10 -5.70
C VAL A 60 0.60 2.37 -4.92
N LEU A 61 0.80 2.12 -3.62
CA LEU A 61 -0.21 1.49 -2.78
C LEU A 61 -1.45 2.38 -2.60
N ALA A 62 -1.25 3.68 -2.40
CA ALA A 62 -2.35 4.63 -2.27
C ALA A 62 -3.25 4.60 -3.51
N ARG A 63 -2.67 4.47 -4.71
CA ARG A 63 -3.43 4.36 -5.95
C ARG A 63 -4.26 3.08 -6.01
N TRP A 64 -3.73 1.95 -5.54
CA TRP A 64 -4.50 0.70 -5.48
C TRP A 64 -5.70 0.80 -4.52
N VAL A 65 -5.54 1.51 -3.41
CA VAL A 65 -6.62 1.77 -2.46
C VAL A 65 -7.67 2.72 -3.07
N ASP A 66 -7.24 3.76 -3.77
CA ASP A 66 -8.13 4.74 -4.43
C ASP A 66 -8.96 4.09 -5.55
N ASP A 67 -8.35 3.19 -6.33
CA ASP A 67 -9.03 2.44 -7.39
C ASP A 67 -9.93 1.30 -6.86
N ALA A 68 -9.86 1.00 -5.56
CA ALA A 68 -10.62 -0.07 -4.94
C ALA A 68 -12.11 0.27 -4.77
N ARG A 69 -12.97 -0.75 -4.85
CA ARG A 69 -14.41 -0.59 -4.62
C ARG A 69 -14.77 -0.98 -3.19
N VAL A 70 -15.66 -0.21 -2.57
CA VAL A 70 -16.28 -0.63 -1.31
C VAL A 70 -17.38 -1.64 -1.63
N VAL A 71 -17.29 -2.82 -1.05
CA VAL A 71 -18.29 -3.89 -1.17
C VAL A 71 -18.87 -4.23 0.21
N SER A 72 -20.17 -4.51 0.25
CA SER A 72 -20.80 -5.04 1.45
C SER A 72 -20.51 -6.54 1.53
N ALA A 73 -19.77 -6.97 2.54
CA ALA A 73 -19.71 -8.40 2.87
C ALA A 73 -21.09 -8.85 3.39
N PRO A 74 -21.58 -10.03 2.95
CA PRO A 74 -22.82 -10.62 3.46
C PRO A 74 -22.79 -10.82 4.98
#